data_AF-A0A0C9V4G7-F1
#
_entry.id   AF-A0A0C9V4G7-F1
#
_cell.length_a   1.000
_cell.length_b   1.000
_cell.length_c   1.000
_cell.angle_alpha   90.00
_cell.angle_beta   90.00
_cell.angle_gamma   90.00
#
_symmetry.space_group_name_H-M   'P 1'
#
loop_
_entity.id
_entity.type
_entity.pdbx_description
1 polymer ?
#
loop_
_entity_poly.entity_id
_entity_poly.type
_entity_poly.pdbx_seq_one_letter_code
_entity_poly.pdbx_strand_id
1 'polypeptide(L)'
;MSHLWQLAAKRTLTFLDPIGHHIDLGWKIDFKNTIICVTSNLGSDILALPSSIASDGSVTSSAKTVILDIAEHHFPPELTNRLDT
;
A
#
# COMPACT_ATOMS: atom_id res chain seq x y z
N MET A 1 10.95 3.79 14.49
CA MET A 1 10.46 3.72 13.10
C MET A 1 8.98 3.30 12.99
N SER A 2 8.41 2.52 13.93
CA SER A 2 7.02 2.03 13.86
C SER A 2 5.93 3.11 13.98
N HIS A 3 6.13 4.15 14.78
CA HIS A 3 5.06 5.13 15.06
C HIS A 3 4.71 6.05 13.88
N LEU A 4 5.72 6.51 13.12
CA LEU A 4 5.50 7.36 11.93
C LEU A 4 4.75 6.61 10.83
N TRP A 5 5.04 5.33 10.66
CA TRP A 5 4.37 4.47 9.69
C TRP A 5 2.91 4.20 10.04
N GLN A 6 2.61 3.96 11.33
CA GLN A 6 1.22 3.84 11.79
C GLN A 6 0.44 5.14 11.59
N LEU A 7 1.06 6.29 11.86
CA LEU A 7 0.43 7.60 11.64
C LEU A 7 0.15 7.84 10.15
N ALA A 8 1.10 7.51 9.27
CA ALA A 8 0.94 7.62 7.83
C ALA A 8 -0.20 6.71 7.33
N ALA A 9 -0.21 5.43 7.72
CA ALA A 9 -1.26 4.48 7.34
C ALA A 9 -2.65 4.93 7.81
N LYS A 10 -2.75 5.42 9.06
CA LYS A 10 -4.02 5.92 9.62
C LYS A 10 -4.53 7.17 8.90
N ARG A 11 -3.63 8.06 8.50
CA ARG A 11 -3.99 9.26 7.71
C ARG A 11 -4.41 8.88 6.29
N THR A 12 -3.76 7.91 5.66
CA THR A 12 -4.17 7.35 4.35
C THR A 12 -5.55 6.71 4.41
N LEU A 13 -5.84 5.92 5.45
CA LEU A 13 -7.16 5.33 5.69
C LEU A 13 -8.27 6.38 5.73
N THR A 14 -8.01 7.51 6.39
CA THR A 14 -8.97 8.63 6.43
C THR A 14 -9.25 9.23 5.05
N PHE A 15 -8.28 9.23 4.13
CA PHE A 15 -8.48 9.69 2.74
C PHE A 15 -9.25 8.68 1.88
N LEU A 16 -9.12 7.39 2.18
CA LEU A 16 -9.82 6.31 1.48
C LEU A 16 -11.25 6.09 2.00
N ASP A 17 -11.72 6.90 2.96
CA ASP A 17 -13.07 6.76 3.50
C ASP A 17 -14.14 7.30 2.54
N PRO A 18 -15.19 6.51 2.21
CA PRO A 18 -16.21 6.87 1.23
C PRO A 18 -17.00 8.14 1.55
N ILE A 19 -16.95 8.60 2.80
CA ILE A 19 -17.75 9.72 3.29
C ILE A 19 -17.25 11.07 2.74
N GLY A 20 -16.05 11.10 2.15
CA GLY A 20 -15.43 12.31 1.60
C GLY A 20 -14.98 13.24 2.71
N HIS A 21 -13.68 13.49 2.79
CA HIS A 21 -13.09 14.20 3.92
C HIS A 21 -13.08 15.71 3.71
N HIS A 22 -13.34 16.45 4.78
CA HIS A 22 -12.98 17.86 4.89
C HIS A 22 -11.49 17.91 5.24
N ILE A 23 -10.65 18.44 4.37
CA ILE A 23 -9.28 18.79 4.78
C ILE A 23 -9.34 19.89 5.85
N ASP A 24 -8.32 20.00 6.71
CA ASP A 24 -8.22 20.97 7.83
C ASP A 24 -8.50 22.44 7.43
N LEU A 25 -8.52 22.75 6.12
CA LEU A 25 -8.85 24.05 5.54
C LEU A 25 -10.35 24.27 5.26
N GLY A 26 -11.22 23.29 5.54
CA GLY A 26 -12.68 23.37 5.37
C GLY A 26 -13.22 22.88 4.02
N TRP A 27 -12.36 22.39 3.12
CA TRP A 27 -12.75 22.00 1.76
C TRP A 27 -13.03 20.51 1.70
N LYS A 28 -14.14 20.13 1.06
CA LYS A 28 -14.46 18.72 0.80
C LYS A 28 -13.81 18.27 -0.50
N ILE A 29 -13.05 17.19 -0.46
CA ILE A 29 -12.47 16.55 -1.64
C ILE A 29 -13.21 15.23 -1.90
N ASP A 30 -13.62 14.99 -3.14
CA ASP A 30 -14.29 13.76 -3.60
C ASP A 30 -13.33 12.97 -4.50
N PHE A 31 -13.16 11.68 -4.20
CA PHE A 31 -12.25 10.75 -4.88
C PHE A 31 -12.96 9.69 -5.74
N LYS A 32 -14.29 9.78 -5.94
CA LYS A 32 -15.10 8.74 -6.64
C LYS A 32 -14.63 8.37 -8.05
N ASN A 33 -13.86 9.23 -8.72
CA ASN A 33 -13.31 9.01 -10.06
C ASN A 33 -11.79 9.18 -10.09
N THR A 34 -11.12 8.89 -8.97
CA THR A 34 -9.66 9.03 -8.84
C THR A 34 -9.01 7.67 -8.67
N ILE A 35 -8.02 7.37 -9.52
CA ILE A 35 -7.13 6.23 -9.32
C ILE A 35 -6.14 6.63 -8.23
N ILE A 36 -6.12 5.88 -7.13
CA ILE A 36 -5.15 6.05 -6.06
C ILE A 36 -4.07 5.00 -6.24
N CYS A 37 -2.82 5.45 -6.40
CA CYS A 37 -1.66 4.59 -6.49
C CYS A 37 -0.75 4.86 -5.29
N VAL A 38 -0.37 3.80 -4.58
CA VAL A 38 0.53 3.86 -3.42
C VAL A 38 1.76 3.03 -3.72
N THR A 39 2.95 3.58 -3.47
CA THR A 39 4.22 2.88 -3.61
C THR A 39 4.91 2.77 -2.25
N SER A 40 5.60 1.65 -2.02
CA SER A 40 6.44 1.47 -0.85
C SER A 40 7.74 0.79 -1.28
N ASN A 41 8.77 0.94 -0.45
CA ASN A 41 10.05 0.25 -0.63
C ASN A 41 10.08 -1.15 0.03
N LEU A 42 8.93 -1.67 0.46
CA LEU A 42 8.80 -2.95 1.14
C LEU A 42 9.12 -4.10 0.17
N GLY A 43 9.94 -5.06 0.61
CA GLY A 43 10.35 -6.20 -0.20
C GLY A 43 11.40 -5.89 -1.28
N SER A 44 12.00 -4.69 -1.26
CA SER A 44 13.07 -4.32 -2.21
C SER A 44 14.30 -5.24 -2.11
N ASP A 45 14.59 -5.75 -0.92
CA ASP A 45 15.63 -6.73 -0.62
C ASP A 45 15.34 -8.08 -1.27
N ILE A 46 14.07 -8.53 -1.23
CA ILE A 46 13.63 -9.76 -1.90
C ILE A 46 13.72 -9.59 -3.41
N LEU A 47 13.24 -8.47 -3.96
CA LEU A 47 13.30 -8.21 -5.41
C LEU A 47 14.73 -8.10 -5.94
N ALA A 48 15.71 -7.77 -5.09
CA ALA A 48 17.12 -7.71 -5.47
C ALA A 48 17.77 -9.11 -5.64
N LEU A 49 17.11 -10.19 -5.21
CA LEU A 49 17.64 -11.54 -5.36
C LEU A 49 17.55 -12.01 -6.82
N PRO A 50 18.58 -12.69 -7.36
CA PRO A 50 18.54 -13.24 -8.72
C PRO A 50 17.41 -14.26 -8.93
N SER A 51 17.00 -14.96 -7.87
CA SER A 51 15.89 -15.93 -7.91
C SER A 51 14.51 -15.28 -7.97
N SER A 52 14.41 -13.96 -7.77
CA SER A 52 13.12 -13.27 -7.69
C SER A 52 12.57 -12.85 -9.04
N ILE A 53 13.41 -12.85 -10.08
CA ILE A 53 13.05 -12.51 -11.46
C ILE A 53 13.22 -13.75 -12.34
N ALA A 54 12.16 -14.13 -13.05
CA ALA A 54 12.20 -15.21 -14.02
C ALA A 54 12.96 -14.80 -15.28
N SER A 55 13.30 -15.77 -16.13
CA SER A 55 14.07 -15.54 -17.35
C SER A 55 13.40 -14.60 -18.36
N ASP A 56 12.09 -14.41 -18.25
CA ASP A 56 11.29 -13.49 -19.07
C ASP A 56 11.20 -12.07 -18.48
N GLY A 57 11.86 -11.80 -17.35
CA GLY A 57 11.83 -10.52 -16.65
C GLY A 57 10.62 -10.34 -15.71
N SER A 58 9.75 -11.33 -15.58
CA SER A 58 8.63 -11.29 -14.63
C SER A 58 9.08 -11.56 -13.20
N VAL A 59 8.37 -10.98 -12.22
CA VAL A 59 8.58 -11.32 -10.81
C VAL A 59 8.03 -12.73 -10.57
N THR A 60 8.86 -13.60 -10.01
CA THR A 60 8.49 -14.97 -9.68
C THR A 60 7.33 -15.01 -8.69
N SER A 61 6.45 -16.02 -8.81
CA SER A 61 5.31 -16.19 -7.91
C SER A 61 5.75 -16.31 -6.44
N SER A 62 6.88 -16.98 -6.18
CA SER A 62 7.44 -17.11 -4.82
C SER A 62 7.82 -15.75 -4.24
N ALA A 63 8.58 -14.92 -4.98
CA ALA A 63 8.94 -13.58 -4.53
C ALA A 63 7.70 -12.70 -4.30
N LYS A 64 6.72 -12.77 -5.20
CA LYS A 64 5.45 -12.05 -5.06
C LYS A 64 4.70 -12.46 -3.79
N THR A 65 4.58 -13.76 -3.52
CA THR A 65 3.91 -14.26 -2.31
C THR A 65 4.60 -13.78 -1.04
N VAL A 66 5.93 -13.82 -0.98
CA VAL A 66 6.66 -13.36 0.22
C VAL A 66 6.48 -11.85 0.42
N ILE A 67 6.53 -11.05 -0.64
CA ILE A 67 6.35 -9.59 -0.54
C ILE A 67 4.92 -9.25 -0.08
N LEU A 68 3.92 -9.95 -0.60
CA LEU A 68 2.52 -9.77 -0.16
C LEU A 68 2.33 -10.15 1.30
N ASP A 69 2.92 -11.24 1.76
CA ASP A 69 2.88 -11.66 3.17
C ASP A 69 3.52 -10.60 4.09
N ILE A 70 4.68 -10.05 3.71
CA ILE A 70 5.32 -8.96 4.47
C ILE A 70 4.44 -7.70 4.45
N ALA A 71 3.81 -7.39 3.31
CA ALA A 71 2.91 -6.24 3.20
C ALA A 71 1.70 -6.38 4.14
N GLU A 72 1.08 -7.55 4.21
CA GLU A 72 -0.03 -7.84 5.13
C GLU A 72 0.37 -7.71 6.60
N HIS A 73 1.60 -8.10 6.95
CA HIS A 73 2.10 -7.94 8.33
C HIS A 73 2.52 -6.50 8.68
N HIS A 74 2.90 -5.71 7.67
CA HIS A 74 3.39 -4.34 7.88
C HIS A 74 2.27 -3.29 7.82
N PHE A 75 1.24 -3.51 6.99
CA PHE A 75 0.10 -2.62 6.87
C PHE A 75 -1.10 -3.09 7.70
N PRO A 76 -1.88 -2.17 8.31
CA PRO A 76 -3.12 -2.54 8.97
C PRO A 76 -4.08 -3.21 7.98
N PRO A 77 -4.79 -4.29 8.37
CA PRO A 77 -5.71 -5.00 7.46
C PRO A 77 -6.81 -4.10 6.91
N GLU A 78 -7.23 -3.05 7.63
CA GLU A 78 -8.16 -2.06 7.12
C GLU A 78 -7.63 -1.34 5.86
N LEU A 79 -6.33 -1.03 5.82
CA LEU A 79 -5.71 -0.32 4.69
C LEU A 79 -5.60 -1.25 3.49
N THR A 80 -5.11 -2.47 3.72
CA THR A 80 -4.96 -3.49 2.67
C THR A 80 -6.31 -3.81 2.02
N ASN A 81 -7.36 -4.02 2.83
CA ASN A 81 -8.71 -4.32 2.34
C ASN A 81 -9.33 -3.20 1.51
N ARG A 82 -8.92 -1.93 1.69
CA ARG A 82 -9.41 -0.80 0.89
C ARG A 82 -8.67 -0.62 -0.42
N LEU A 83 -7.40 -1.04 -0.49
CA LEU A 83 -6.58 -0.94 -1.70
C LEU A 83 -6.80 -2.11 -2.67
N ASP A 84 -7.32 -3.24 -2.19
CA ASP A 84 -7.58 -4.47 -2.98
C ASP A 84 -8.96 -4.51 -3.67
N THR A 85 -9.82 -3.51 -3.43
CA THR A 85 -11.15 -3.39 -4.08
C THR A 85 -11.08 -2.81 -5.48
#